data_AF-A0AA88J3H4-F1
#
_entry.id   AF-A0AA88J3H4-F1
#
_cell.length_a   1.000
_cell.length_b   1.000
_cell.length_c   1.000
_cell.angle_alpha   90.00
_cell.angle_beta   90.00
_cell.angle_gamma   90.00
#
_symmetry.space_group_name_H-M   'P 1'
#
loop_
_entity.id
_entity.type
_entity.pdbx_description
1 polymer ?
#
loop_
_entity_poly.entity_id
_entity_poly.type
_entity_poly.pdbx_seq_one_letter_code
_entity_poly.pdbx_strand_id
1 'polypeptide(L)'
;MASSRSLHRATPQITRTLRLFSSSSSSSFSSTSSSSAAAKRPSHRNNHSENHVYLEANPFLGSWKAPKDPKEAERLLARFRRDYAKQVKEVRKEYIKEVELMRLEKLRKDEARKEALRIQNEERKKQKAEAAIVRAHERQRLQEELRQTLLKERAEKLENWRMKEKRREENKKEKNELLRRQSSIWIDQPDLEKRILEAIVDTTPL
;
A
#
# COMPACT_ATOMS: atom_id res chain seq x y z
N MET A 1 -35.58 28.35 40.29
CA MET A 1 -34.19 28.09 39.86
C MET A 1 -33.91 26.60 39.97
N ALA A 2 -34.08 25.84 38.88
CA ALA A 2 -33.38 24.58 38.58
C ALA A 2 -34.00 24.02 37.29
N SER A 3 -33.26 24.19 36.19
CA SER A 3 -33.63 23.80 34.84
C SER A 3 -33.19 22.35 34.62
N SER A 4 -34.13 21.40 34.56
CA SER A 4 -33.83 20.00 34.25
C SER A 4 -33.78 19.81 32.73
N ARG A 5 -32.59 20.09 32.16
CA ARG A 5 -32.22 19.65 30.82
C ARG A 5 -31.52 18.30 30.93
N SER A 6 -32.14 17.23 30.43
CA SER A 6 -31.39 16.02 30.08
C SER A 6 -31.79 15.52 28.69
N LEU A 7 -30.81 15.64 27.81
CA LEU A 7 -30.80 15.40 26.38
C LEU A 7 -31.19 13.96 26.02
N HIS A 8 -32.11 13.80 25.06
CA HIS A 8 -32.33 12.54 24.37
C HIS A 8 -31.05 12.11 23.65
N ARG A 9 -30.55 10.91 23.97
CA ARG A 9 -29.42 10.29 23.27
C ARG A 9 -29.94 9.67 21.97
N ALA A 10 -29.78 10.38 20.87
CA ALA A 10 -30.01 9.84 19.52
C ALA A 10 -28.94 8.80 19.17
N THR A 11 -29.35 7.58 18.86
CA THR A 11 -28.50 6.53 18.28
C THR A 11 -28.54 6.61 16.75
N PRO A 12 -27.43 6.80 16.04
CA PRO A 12 -27.45 6.66 14.59
C PRO A 12 -27.47 5.17 14.21
N GLN A 13 -28.60 4.74 13.64
CA GLN A 13 -28.73 3.47 12.91
C GLN A 13 -27.84 3.53 11.67
N ILE A 14 -26.78 2.72 11.63
CA ILE A 14 -25.91 2.60 10.46
C ILE A 14 -26.61 1.71 9.44
N THR A 15 -27.28 2.33 8.48
CA THR A 15 -27.89 1.65 7.34
C THR A 15 -26.82 1.10 6.39
N ARG A 16 -26.85 -0.22 6.22
CA ARG A 16 -25.98 -1.03 5.37
C ARG A 16 -26.44 -0.91 3.91
N THR A 17 -25.74 -0.15 3.07
CA THR A 17 -25.99 -0.15 1.62
C THR A 17 -24.95 -0.99 0.90
N LEU A 18 -25.39 -2.15 0.40
CA LEU A 18 -24.69 -2.95 -0.59
C LEU A 18 -24.74 -2.22 -1.94
N ARG A 19 -23.57 -1.93 -2.53
CA ARG A 19 -23.47 -1.63 -3.97
C ARG A 19 -22.72 -2.76 -4.65
N LEU A 20 -23.44 -3.54 -5.43
CA LEU A 20 -22.89 -4.38 -6.47
C LEU A 20 -22.44 -3.48 -7.63
N PHE A 21 -21.20 -3.63 -8.05
CA PHE A 21 -20.79 -3.34 -9.42
C PHE A 21 -20.01 -4.55 -9.93
N SER A 22 -20.65 -5.28 -10.85
CA SER A 22 -20.01 -6.26 -11.71
C SER A 22 -19.41 -5.54 -12.90
N SER A 23 -18.13 -5.77 -13.15
CA SER A 23 -17.54 -5.64 -14.49
C SER A 23 -16.38 -6.62 -14.60
N SER A 24 -16.63 -7.65 -15.39
CA SER A 24 -15.71 -8.62 -15.95
C SER A 24 -14.47 -7.98 -16.57
N SER A 25 -13.29 -8.57 -16.31
CA SER A 25 -12.30 -8.96 -17.34
C SER A 25 -11.12 -9.67 -16.69
N SER A 26 -10.80 -10.82 -17.26
CA SER A 26 -9.72 -11.76 -16.99
C SER A 26 -8.34 -11.14 -16.77
N SER A 27 -7.67 -11.57 -15.70
CA SER A 27 -6.25 -11.93 -15.78
C SER A 27 -5.94 -13.01 -14.74
N SER A 28 -5.62 -14.20 -15.23
CA SER A 28 -5.16 -15.33 -14.45
C SER A 28 -3.72 -15.06 -14.03
N PHE A 29 -3.53 -14.38 -12.89
CA PHE A 29 -2.23 -14.33 -12.24
C PHE A 29 -2.12 -15.55 -11.33
N SER A 30 -1.32 -16.50 -11.78
CA SER A 30 -0.81 -17.63 -11.00
C SER A 30 -0.24 -17.10 -9.69
N SER A 31 -0.98 -17.28 -8.60
CA SER A 31 -0.51 -17.01 -7.26
C SER A 31 0.59 -18.02 -6.95
N THR A 32 1.84 -17.61 -7.16
CA THR A 32 2.96 -18.16 -6.41
C THR A 32 2.58 -18.03 -4.95
N SER A 33 2.27 -19.17 -4.33
CA SER A 33 2.17 -19.32 -2.90
C SER A 33 3.54 -18.99 -2.32
N SER A 34 3.77 -17.71 -2.09
CA SER A 34 4.80 -17.28 -1.16
C SER A 34 4.39 -17.90 0.16
N SER A 35 5.17 -18.91 0.56
CA SER A 35 5.25 -19.36 1.93
C SER A 35 5.70 -18.15 2.74
N SER A 36 4.76 -17.26 3.05
CA SER A 36 4.90 -16.29 4.11
C SER A 36 5.17 -17.13 5.33
N ALA A 37 6.44 -17.24 5.68
CA ALA A 37 6.90 -17.85 6.92
C ALA A 37 5.97 -17.32 7.98
N ALA A 38 5.09 -18.19 8.49
CA ALA A 38 4.12 -17.83 9.49
C ALA A 38 4.95 -17.24 10.62
N ALA A 39 4.91 -15.90 10.76
CA ALA A 39 5.55 -15.22 11.86
C ALA A 39 4.91 -15.87 13.08
N LYS A 40 5.68 -16.74 13.74
CA LYS A 40 5.23 -17.51 14.89
C LYS A 40 4.78 -16.46 15.89
N ARG A 41 3.46 -16.23 15.97
CA ARG A 41 2.88 -15.43 17.03
C ARG A 41 3.47 -16.02 18.30
N PRO A 42 4.14 -15.22 19.16
CA PRO A 42 4.69 -15.76 20.38
C PRO A 42 3.50 -16.38 21.11
N SER A 43 3.47 -17.71 21.17
CA SER A 43 2.44 -18.37 21.97
C SER A 43 2.67 -17.84 23.37
N HIS A 44 1.59 -17.45 24.06
CA HIS A 44 1.60 -17.13 25.47
C HIS A 44 1.86 -18.46 26.23
N ARG A 45 3.04 -19.05 26.01
CA ARG A 45 3.44 -20.30 26.60
C ARG A 45 3.72 -19.95 28.04
N ASN A 46 3.01 -20.65 28.91
CA ASN A 46 3.00 -20.43 30.32
C ASN A 46 4.35 -20.90 30.87
N ASN A 47 5.40 -20.09 30.73
CA ASN A 47 6.76 -20.40 31.19
C ASN A 47 6.89 -20.45 32.72
N HIS A 48 5.76 -20.48 33.44
CA HIS A 48 5.71 -20.79 34.86
C HIS A 48 6.18 -22.20 35.19
N SER A 49 6.47 -23.09 34.24
CA SER A 49 7.13 -24.37 34.55
C SER A 49 8.65 -24.36 34.33
N GLU A 50 9.18 -23.44 33.51
CA GLU A 50 10.60 -23.45 33.11
C GLU A 50 11.52 -22.76 34.12
N ASN A 51 11.00 -21.79 34.89
CA ASN A 51 11.78 -21.03 35.87
C ASN A 51 11.43 -21.37 37.34
N HIS A 52 10.62 -22.40 37.58
CA HIS A 52 10.28 -22.80 38.94
C HIS A 52 11.41 -23.65 39.53
N VAL A 53 12.21 -23.02 40.38
CA VAL A 53 13.14 -23.73 41.27
C VAL A 53 12.34 -24.14 42.51
N TYR A 54 12.14 -25.44 42.69
CA TYR A 54 11.53 -25.96 43.91
C TYR A 54 12.47 -25.74 45.08
N LEU A 55 11.93 -25.20 46.18
CA LEU A 55 12.67 -25.09 47.43
C LEU A 55 12.88 -26.48 48.02
N GLU A 56 13.98 -26.65 48.75
CA GLU A 56 14.27 -27.88 49.48
C GLU A 56 13.17 -28.19 50.52
N ALA A 57 13.00 -29.49 50.82
CA ALA A 57 12.00 -29.94 51.78
C ALA A 57 12.23 -29.25 53.14
N ASN A 58 11.19 -28.60 53.67
CA ASN A 58 11.31 -27.85 54.91
C ASN A 58 11.48 -28.82 56.12
N PRO A 59 12.64 -28.83 56.80
CA PRO A 59 12.92 -29.76 57.90
C PRO A 59 12.09 -29.48 59.16
N PHE A 60 11.39 -28.33 59.22
CA PHE A 60 10.52 -27.96 60.33
C PHE A 60 9.18 -28.71 60.31
N LEU A 61 8.71 -29.15 59.14
CA LEU A 61 7.44 -29.88 58.98
C LEU A 61 7.59 -31.30 59.55
N GLY A 62 7.32 -31.47 60.86
CA GLY A 62 7.35 -32.77 61.54
C GLY A 62 8.24 -32.85 62.78
N SER A 63 8.95 -31.77 63.15
CA SER A 63 9.81 -31.73 64.34
C SER A 63 9.08 -31.38 65.64
N TRP A 64 7.75 -31.23 65.60
CA TRP A 64 6.95 -30.86 66.77
C TRP A 64 6.90 -31.99 67.81
N LYS A 65 7.32 -31.68 69.04
CA LYS A 65 7.14 -32.55 70.21
C LYS A 65 6.20 -31.85 71.18
N ALA A 66 5.10 -32.51 71.54
CA ALA A 66 4.11 -31.96 72.46
C ALA A 66 4.72 -31.79 73.87
N PRO A 67 4.72 -30.56 74.43
CA PRO A 67 5.15 -30.33 75.81
C PRO A 67 4.21 -31.03 76.81
N LYS A 68 4.76 -31.55 77.92
CA LYS A 68 3.97 -32.25 78.96
C LYS A 68 3.16 -31.29 79.85
N ASP A 69 3.68 -30.09 80.09
CA ASP A 69 3.06 -29.11 80.98
C ASP A 69 2.22 -28.07 80.22
N PRO A 70 0.97 -27.80 80.63
CA PRO A 70 0.06 -26.92 79.88
C PRO A 70 0.52 -25.46 79.84
N LYS A 71 1.10 -24.95 80.93
CA LYS A 71 1.63 -23.57 80.99
C LYS A 71 2.84 -23.36 80.08
N GLU A 72 3.65 -24.40 79.87
CA GLU A 72 4.80 -24.34 78.96
C GLU A 72 4.37 -24.38 77.50
N ALA A 73 3.36 -25.20 77.19
CA ALA A 73 2.74 -25.26 75.86
C ALA A 73 2.19 -23.89 75.44
N GLU A 74 1.49 -23.18 76.33
CA GLU A 74 0.99 -21.83 76.06
C GLU A 74 2.11 -20.81 75.79
N ARG A 75 3.19 -20.84 76.59
CA ARG A 75 4.34 -19.95 76.40
C ARG A 75 5.04 -20.21 75.07
N LEU A 76 5.24 -21.47 74.71
CA LEU A 76 5.82 -21.88 73.43
C LEU A 76 4.93 -21.44 72.26
N LEU A 77 3.62 -21.70 72.34
CA LEU A 77 2.67 -21.30 71.31
C LEU A 77 2.64 -19.77 71.10
N ALA A 78 2.68 -19.00 72.19
CA ALA A 78 2.74 -17.54 72.11
C ALA A 78 4.02 -17.05 71.41
N ARG A 79 5.17 -17.69 71.67
CA ARG A 79 6.43 -17.42 70.96
C ARG A 79 6.33 -17.76 69.48
N PHE A 80 5.87 -18.97 69.14
CA PHE A 80 5.71 -19.40 67.75
C PHE A 80 4.77 -18.48 66.95
N ARG A 81 3.65 -18.05 67.54
CA ARG A 81 2.75 -17.09 66.88
C ARG A 81 3.45 -15.76 66.56
N ARG A 82 4.28 -15.26 67.48
CA ARG A 82 5.04 -14.01 67.28
C ARG A 82 6.12 -14.18 66.21
N ASP A 83 6.88 -15.26 66.27
CA ASP A 83 7.99 -15.50 65.35
C ASP A 83 7.48 -15.79 63.94
N TYR A 84 6.41 -16.57 63.80
CA TYR A 84 5.74 -16.78 62.53
C TYR A 84 5.20 -15.47 61.94
N ALA A 85 4.56 -14.63 62.76
CA ALA A 85 4.07 -13.33 62.31
C ALA A 85 5.21 -12.41 61.81
N LYS A 86 6.40 -12.47 62.44
CA LYS A 86 7.58 -11.73 61.97
C LYS A 86 8.09 -12.29 60.64
N GLN A 87 8.27 -13.60 60.53
CA GLN A 87 8.74 -14.26 59.30
C GLN A 87 7.81 -13.95 58.12
N VAL A 88 6.50 -14.10 58.29
CA VAL A 88 5.52 -13.78 57.24
C VAL A 88 5.57 -12.29 56.86
N LYS A 89 5.81 -11.40 57.82
CA LYS A 89 5.94 -9.97 57.55
C LYS A 89 7.21 -9.65 56.74
N GLU A 90 8.30 -10.35 57.00
CA GLU A 90 9.55 -10.23 56.23
C GLU A 90 9.36 -10.73 54.80
N VAL A 91 8.84 -11.95 54.64
CA VAL A 91 8.52 -12.53 53.32
C VAL A 91 7.58 -11.61 52.52
N ARG A 92 6.57 -11.02 53.16
CA ARG A 92 5.66 -10.08 52.47
C ARG A 92 6.40 -8.82 51.99
N LYS A 93 7.35 -8.30 52.76
CA LYS A 93 8.14 -7.12 52.34
C LYS A 93 9.05 -7.47 51.17
N GLU A 94 9.67 -8.65 51.18
CA GLU A 94 10.51 -9.14 50.08
C GLU A 94 9.68 -9.30 48.82
N TYR A 95 8.54 -9.98 48.90
CA TYR A 95 7.62 -10.15 47.78
C TYR A 95 7.18 -8.81 47.17
N ILE A 96 6.84 -7.81 48.00
CA ILE A 96 6.47 -6.48 47.51
C ILE A 96 7.63 -5.84 46.71
N LYS A 97 8.86 -5.96 47.21
CA LYS A 97 10.05 -5.44 46.52
C LYS A 97 10.28 -6.16 45.19
N GLU A 98 10.20 -7.49 45.18
CA GLU A 98 10.38 -8.30 43.97
C GLU A 98 9.34 -7.95 42.89
N VAL A 99 8.07 -7.84 43.28
CA VAL A 99 6.99 -7.45 42.37
C VAL A 99 7.25 -6.05 41.80
N GLU A 100 7.71 -5.11 42.61
CA GLU A 100 8.01 -3.75 42.14
C GLU A 100 9.24 -3.72 41.22
N LEU A 101 10.28 -4.51 41.50
CA LEU A 101 11.43 -4.68 40.60
C LEU A 101 10.98 -5.24 39.24
N MET A 102 10.16 -6.29 39.24
CA MET A 102 9.58 -6.84 38.01
C MET A 102 8.75 -5.81 37.24
N ARG A 103 8.01 -4.94 37.93
CA ARG A 103 7.24 -3.86 37.32
C ARG A 103 8.16 -2.83 36.65
N LEU A 104 9.22 -2.40 37.35
CA LEU A 104 10.21 -1.46 36.80
C LEU A 104 10.93 -2.02 35.59
N GLU A 105 11.29 -3.31 35.60
CA GLU A 105 11.90 -3.97 34.44
C GLU A 105 10.97 -3.99 33.23
N LYS A 106 9.67 -4.25 33.44
CA LYS A 106 8.67 -4.20 32.36
C LYS A 106 8.60 -2.80 31.76
N LEU A 107 8.53 -1.76 32.61
CA LEU A 107 8.51 -0.37 32.15
C LEU A 107 9.74 -0.03 31.29
N ARG A 108 10.95 -0.37 31.75
CA ARG A 108 12.19 -0.16 30.98
C ARG A 108 12.15 -0.86 29.62
N LYS A 109 11.68 -2.11 29.58
CA LYS A 109 11.56 -2.88 28.33
C LYS A 109 10.53 -2.25 27.38
N ASP A 110 9.41 -1.78 27.90
CA ASP A 110 8.35 -1.18 27.10
C ASP A 110 8.74 0.21 26.57
N GLU A 111 9.46 1.01 27.36
CA GLU A 111 10.07 2.28 26.92
C GLU A 111 11.06 2.06 25.78
N ALA A 112 12.01 1.13 25.94
CA ALA A 112 12.97 0.81 24.89
C ALA A 112 12.29 0.33 23.59
N ARG A 113 11.24 -0.49 23.70
CA ARG A 113 10.44 -0.93 22.54
C ARG A 113 9.72 0.24 21.87
N LYS A 114 9.13 1.14 22.65
CA LYS A 114 8.40 2.31 22.15
C LYS A 114 9.34 3.24 21.39
N GLU A 115 10.54 3.48 21.90
CA GLU A 115 11.55 4.30 21.25
C GLU A 115 12.07 3.66 19.96
N ALA A 116 12.40 2.37 19.99
CA ALA A 116 12.81 1.63 18.80
C ALA A 116 11.74 1.67 17.70
N LEU A 117 10.46 1.49 18.06
CA LEU A 117 9.35 1.61 17.12
C LEU A 117 9.19 3.03 16.58
N ARG A 118 9.43 4.06 17.39
CA ARG A 118 9.39 5.46 16.94
C ARG A 118 10.45 5.71 15.87
N ILE A 119 11.69 5.29 16.11
CA ILE A 119 12.81 5.45 15.16
C ILE A 119 12.49 4.74 13.84
N GLN A 120 12.07 3.47 13.88
CA GLN A 120 11.70 2.73 12.67
C GLN A 120 10.54 3.36 11.91
N ASN A 121 9.56 3.95 12.61
CA ASN A 121 8.45 4.66 11.97
C ASN A 121 8.94 5.94 11.28
N GLU A 122 9.87 6.68 11.88
CA GLU A 122 10.47 7.88 11.29
C GLU A 122 11.29 7.54 10.04
N GLU A 123 12.10 6.48 10.10
CA GLU A 123 12.86 5.98 8.94
C GLU A 123 11.93 5.57 7.79
N ARG A 124 10.88 4.80 8.08
CA ARG A 124 9.87 4.43 7.07
C ARG A 124 9.16 5.65 6.46
N LYS A 125 8.90 6.69 7.26
CA LYS A 125 8.32 7.94 6.75
C LYS A 125 9.29 8.68 5.83
N LYS A 126 10.58 8.77 6.20
CA LYS A 126 11.63 9.38 5.37
C LYS A 126 11.77 8.66 4.03
N GLN A 127 11.92 7.34 4.05
CA GLN A 127 11.99 6.51 2.84
C GLN A 127 10.73 6.66 1.96
N LYS A 128 9.54 6.71 2.57
CA LYS A 128 8.28 6.91 1.84
C LYS A 128 8.22 8.30 1.19
N ALA A 129 8.71 9.33 1.87
CA ALA A 129 8.75 10.69 1.36
C ALA A 129 9.74 10.80 0.19
N GLU A 130 10.94 10.25 0.32
CA GLU A 130 11.94 10.18 -0.75
C GLU A 130 11.39 9.45 -1.98
N ALA A 131 10.76 8.28 -1.78
CA ALA A 131 10.11 7.56 -2.88
C ALA A 131 8.93 8.33 -3.49
N ALA A 132 8.23 9.17 -2.73
CA ALA A 132 7.16 10.02 -3.26
C ALA A 132 7.73 11.17 -4.12
N ILE A 133 8.85 11.75 -3.71
CA ILE A 133 9.56 12.79 -4.46
C ILE A 133 10.06 12.23 -5.79
N VAL A 134 10.70 11.05 -5.79
CA VAL A 134 11.16 10.39 -7.02
C VAL A 134 10.00 10.13 -7.98
N ARG A 135 8.89 9.57 -7.48
CA ARG A 135 7.68 9.35 -8.29
C ARG A 135 7.08 10.64 -8.83
N ALA A 136 7.13 11.74 -8.08
CA ALA A 136 6.66 13.04 -8.56
C ALA A 136 7.52 13.56 -9.72
N HIS A 137 8.85 13.44 -9.60
CA HIS A 137 9.77 13.80 -10.68
C HIS A 137 9.61 12.90 -11.91
N GLU A 138 9.35 11.62 -11.75
CA GLU A 138 9.01 10.72 -12.86
C GLU A 138 7.74 11.17 -13.58
N ARG A 139 6.68 11.51 -12.85
CA ARG A 139 5.44 12.03 -13.45
C ARG A 139 5.66 13.33 -14.21
N GLN A 140 6.49 14.23 -13.68
CA GLN A 140 6.84 15.48 -14.35
C GLN A 140 7.59 15.20 -15.66
N ARG A 141 8.60 14.32 -15.64
CA ARG A 141 9.35 13.93 -16.84
C ARG A 141 8.44 13.30 -17.90
N LEU A 142 7.57 12.38 -17.51
CA LEU A 142 6.60 11.77 -18.43
C LEU A 142 5.65 12.80 -19.05
N GLN A 143 5.24 13.81 -18.29
CA GLN A 143 4.41 14.90 -18.81
C GLN A 143 5.16 15.77 -19.81
N GLU A 144 6.44 16.06 -19.56
CA GLU A 144 7.29 16.80 -20.49
C GLU A 144 7.54 16.02 -21.78
N GLU A 145 7.83 14.72 -21.70
CA GLU A 145 7.97 13.83 -22.84
C GLU A 145 6.66 13.78 -23.66
N LEU A 146 5.51 13.70 -23.00
CA LEU A 146 4.21 13.77 -23.66
C LEU A 146 4.01 15.10 -24.41
N ARG A 147 4.42 16.23 -23.82
CA ARG A 147 4.33 17.53 -24.51
C ARG A 147 5.25 17.59 -25.73
N GLN A 148 6.47 17.09 -25.61
CA GLN A 148 7.42 17.07 -26.73
C GLN A 148 6.93 16.18 -27.88
N THR A 149 6.40 15.00 -27.58
CA THR A 149 5.82 14.10 -28.60
C THR A 149 4.64 14.76 -29.32
N LEU A 150 3.73 15.43 -28.60
CA LEU A 150 2.62 16.17 -29.22
C LEU A 150 3.09 17.30 -30.14
N LEU A 151 4.18 18.00 -29.79
CA LEU A 151 4.74 19.03 -30.67
C LEU A 151 5.35 18.43 -31.95
N LYS A 152 6.05 17.29 -31.83
CA LYS A 152 6.59 16.56 -32.98
C LYS A 152 5.47 16.08 -33.91
N GLU A 153 4.43 15.45 -33.38
CA GLU A 153 3.28 15.00 -34.17
C GLU A 153 2.58 16.16 -34.89
N ARG A 154 2.44 17.31 -34.24
CA ARG A 154 1.88 18.51 -34.88
C ARG A 154 2.76 19.00 -36.02
N ALA A 155 4.08 19.03 -35.84
CA ALA A 155 5.02 19.42 -36.88
C ALA A 155 4.96 18.47 -38.07
N GLU A 156 4.98 17.16 -37.83
CA GLU A 156 4.87 16.13 -38.88
C GLU A 156 3.55 16.24 -39.66
N LYS A 157 2.43 16.50 -38.97
CA LYS A 157 1.14 16.73 -39.62
C LYS A 157 1.16 17.97 -40.50
N LEU A 158 1.76 19.07 -40.04
CA LEU A 158 1.90 20.29 -40.84
C LEU A 158 2.78 20.07 -42.06
N GLU A 159 3.91 19.37 -41.91
CA GLU A 159 4.80 18.99 -43.02
C GLU A 159 4.05 18.14 -44.07
N ASN A 160 3.32 17.13 -43.62
CA ASN A 160 2.50 16.27 -44.49
C ASN A 160 1.42 17.08 -45.23
N TRP A 161 0.78 18.04 -44.57
CA TRP A 161 -0.18 18.94 -45.20
C TRP A 161 0.46 19.78 -46.31
N ARG A 162 1.64 20.36 -46.06
CA ARG A 162 2.40 21.11 -47.08
C ARG A 162 2.76 20.24 -48.27
N MET A 163 3.22 19.00 -48.03
CA MET A 163 3.54 18.05 -49.11
C MET A 163 2.30 17.67 -49.93
N LYS A 164 1.15 17.45 -49.28
CA LYS A 164 -0.13 17.19 -49.97
C LYS A 164 -0.62 18.39 -50.77
N GLU A 165 -0.38 19.61 -50.29
CA GLU A 165 -0.72 20.83 -51.02
C GLU A 165 0.13 21.00 -52.26
N LYS A 166 1.46 20.87 -52.14
CA LYS A 166 2.38 20.86 -53.29
C LYS A 166 1.99 19.81 -54.33
N ARG A 167 1.74 18.57 -53.90
CA ARG A 167 1.27 17.49 -54.80
C ARG A 167 -0.04 17.84 -55.49
N ARG A 168 -0.99 18.48 -54.80
CA ARG A 168 -2.25 18.93 -55.42
C ARG A 168 -2.01 20.01 -56.46
N GLU A 169 -1.10 20.95 -56.21
CA GLU A 169 -0.73 21.99 -57.17
C GLU A 169 0.00 21.42 -58.39
N GLU A 170 0.96 20.52 -58.18
CA GLU A 170 1.66 19.79 -59.25
C GLU A 170 0.67 19.03 -60.12
N ASN A 171 -0.21 18.22 -59.52
CA ASN A 171 -1.25 17.49 -60.25
C ASN A 171 -2.19 18.43 -61.05
N LYS A 172 -2.50 19.62 -60.52
CA LYS A 172 -3.30 20.63 -61.25
C LYS A 172 -2.53 21.20 -62.43
N LYS A 173 -1.24 21.50 -62.26
CA LYS A 173 -0.36 22.00 -63.33
C LYS A 173 -0.21 20.94 -64.43
N GLU A 174 0.08 19.70 -64.07
CA GLU A 174 0.18 18.57 -65.01
C GLU A 174 -1.12 18.40 -65.81
N LYS A 175 -2.29 18.40 -65.15
CA LYS A 175 -3.59 18.33 -65.85
C LYS A 175 -3.81 19.51 -66.78
N ASN A 176 -3.50 20.73 -66.34
CA ASN A 176 -3.63 21.93 -67.18
C ASN A 176 -2.67 21.90 -68.38
N GLU A 177 -1.45 21.40 -68.20
CA GLU A 177 -0.48 21.23 -69.29
C GLU A 177 -0.91 20.16 -70.27
N LEU A 178 -1.40 19.00 -69.79
CA LEU A 178 -1.99 17.97 -70.63
C LEU A 178 -3.16 18.52 -71.44
N LEU A 179 -4.07 19.26 -70.80
CA LEU A 179 -5.18 19.93 -71.47
C LEU A 179 -4.68 20.91 -72.52
N ARG A 180 -3.68 21.77 -72.22
CA ARG A 180 -3.09 22.70 -73.20
C ARG A 180 -2.50 21.99 -74.42
N ARG A 181 -1.84 20.85 -74.22
CA ARG A 181 -1.27 20.04 -75.31
C ARG A 181 -2.34 19.34 -76.14
N GLN A 182 -3.44 18.91 -75.51
CA GLN A 182 -4.56 18.25 -76.21
C GLN A 182 -5.51 19.25 -76.87
N SER A 183 -5.73 20.42 -76.27
CA SER A 183 -6.66 21.44 -76.76
C SER A 183 -6.18 22.13 -78.04
N SER A 184 -4.90 22.05 -78.38
CA SER A 184 -4.41 22.48 -79.71
C SER A 184 -4.92 21.58 -80.85
N ILE A 185 -5.55 20.44 -80.52
CA ILE A 185 -6.20 19.51 -81.45
C ILE A 185 -7.73 19.60 -81.32
N TRP A 186 -8.28 20.67 -80.73
CA TRP A 186 -9.73 20.87 -80.81
C TRP A 186 -10.15 21.13 -82.24
N ILE A 187 -11.13 20.36 -82.69
CA ILE A 187 -11.68 20.41 -84.04
C ILE A 187 -13.05 21.06 -83.92
N ASP A 188 -13.24 22.19 -84.60
CA ASP A 188 -14.53 22.88 -84.62
C ASP A 188 -15.55 22.05 -85.42
N GLN A 189 -16.83 22.17 -85.06
CA GLN A 189 -17.95 21.45 -85.66
C GLN A 189 -17.91 21.37 -87.21
N PRO A 190 -17.66 22.47 -87.96
CA PRO A 190 -17.62 22.41 -89.43
C PRO A 190 -16.36 21.72 -90.02
N ASP A 191 -15.28 21.58 -89.24
CA ASP A 191 -14.03 20.95 -89.70
C ASP A 191 -13.90 19.49 -89.23
N LEU A 192 -14.86 19.00 -88.44
CA LEU A 192 -14.91 17.63 -87.93
C LEU A 192 -15.05 16.59 -89.05
N GLU A 193 -15.96 16.82 -90.01
CA GLU A 193 -16.19 15.91 -91.14
C GLU A 193 -14.94 15.77 -92.01
N LYS A 194 -14.19 16.87 -92.22
CA LYS A 194 -12.94 16.87 -92.99
C LYS A 194 -11.84 16.06 -92.30
N ARG A 195 -11.66 16.26 -90.99
CA ARG A 195 -10.71 15.51 -90.16
C ARG A 195 -11.01 14.01 -90.09
N ILE A 196 -12.29 13.62 -90.06
CA ILE A 196 -12.70 12.20 -90.06
C ILE A 196 -12.31 11.54 -91.38
N LEU A 197 -12.55 12.21 -92.51
CA LEU A 197 -12.17 11.69 -93.83
C LEU A 197 -10.63 11.56 -93.97
N GLU A 198 -9.87 12.55 -93.48
CA GLU A 198 -8.41 12.52 -93.47
C GLU A 198 -7.86 11.32 -92.65
N ALA A 199 -8.40 11.07 -91.45
CA ALA A 199 -7.98 9.94 -90.61
C ALA A 199 -8.35 8.55 -91.17
N ILE A 200 -9.40 8.46 -91.99
CA ILE A 200 -9.77 7.21 -92.69
C ILE A 200 -8.79 6.92 -93.83
N VAL A 201 -8.23 7.95 -94.45
CA VAL A 201 -7.27 7.83 -95.56
C VAL A 201 -5.85 7.63 -95.06
N ASP A 202 -5.45 8.32 -94.00
CA ASP A 202 -4.15 8.21 -93.34
C ASP A 202 -4.14 7.11 -92.27
N THR A 203 -4.33 5.85 -92.67
CA THR A 203 -4.21 4.74 -91.71
C THR A 203 -2.74 4.51 -91.34
N THR A 204 -2.30 5.05 -90.21
CA THR A 204 -1.03 4.66 -89.59
C THR A 204 -1.13 3.22 -89.06
N PRO A 205 -0.31 2.26 -89.52
CA PRO A 205 -0.30 0.92 -88.95
C PRO A 205 0.27 0.95 -87.52
N LEU A 206 -0.33 0.14 -86.65
CA LEU A 206 -0.02 0.02 -85.21
C LEU A 206 1.45 -0.32 -84.92
#